data_AF-A0A4Q2XK15-F1
#
_entry.id   AF-A0A4Q2XK15-F1
#
_cell.length_a   1.000
_cell.length_b   1.000
_cell.length_c   1.000
_cell.angle_alpha   90.00
_cell.angle_beta   90.00
_cell.angle_gamma   90.00
#
_symmetry.space_group_name_H-M   'P 1'
#
loop_
_entity.id
_entity.type
_entity.pdbx_description
1 polymer ?
#
loop_
_entity_poly.entity_id
_entity_poly.type
_entity_poly.pdbx_seq_one_letter_code
_entity_poly.pdbx_strand_id
1 'polypeptide(L)'
;FAEAGAPEHAIQLIPFTDRESVAVLAGMDKYLDLIIPRGGKGLIETVVSLARMPVIKHYDGICHLFADKAADLQMAADLTVNSKTQKPGVCNALEVLLVHRDIASEFLPKAAAALRGKNVEIRGCENVLQILPDAKPATGADFDTEFLELIIAVKIVDSLEEAVAHINEHGSHHTDVIVTADEATAESFLSAVDSACVFHNCSTRFADGGEFGFGAEIGISTDKLHARGPMGLRELTSYQYRVRGSGQVKG
;
A
#
# COMPACT_ATOMS: atom_id res chain seq x y z
N PHE A 1 -9.05 16.71 28.37
CA PHE A 1 -9.70 15.41 28.68
C PHE A 1 -10.54 15.49 29.96
N ALA A 2 -9.97 15.90 31.10
CA ALA A 2 -10.73 16.07 32.35
C ALA A 2 -11.90 17.08 32.21
N GLU A 3 -11.68 18.21 31.51
CA GLU A 3 -12.74 19.21 31.24
C GLU A 3 -13.89 18.65 30.38
N ALA A 4 -13.65 17.60 29.60
CA ALA A 4 -14.66 16.92 28.79
C ALA A 4 -15.33 15.74 29.53
N GLY A 5 -15.02 15.52 30.82
CA GLY A 5 -15.57 14.44 31.63
C GLY A 5 -14.99 13.05 31.36
N ALA A 6 -13.88 12.94 30.64
CA ALA A 6 -13.21 11.66 30.39
C ALA A 6 -12.49 11.14 31.66
N PRO A 7 -12.37 9.81 31.87
CA PRO A 7 -11.60 9.24 32.96
C PRO A 7 -10.14 9.70 32.96
N GLU A 8 -9.54 9.83 34.15
CA GLU A 8 -8.16 10.31 34.33
C GLU A 8 -7.14 9.51 33.50
N HIS A 9 -7.30 8.18 33.44
CA HIS A 9 -6.38 7.27 32.76
C HIS A 9 -6.85 6.84 31.36
N ALA A 10 -7.77 7.60 30.73
CA ALA A 10 -8.26 7.30 29.39
C ALA A 10 -7.16 7.35 28.31
N ILE A 11 -6.14 8.18 28.51
CA ILE A 11 -4.95 8.26 27.67
C ILE A 11 -3.74 8.24 28.59
N GLN A 12 -2.81 7.31 28.35
CA GLN A 12 -1.61 7.15 29.14
C GLN A 12 -0.39 7.17 28.22
N LEU A 13 0.62 7.94 28.62
CA LEU A 13 1.93 7.91 27.99
C LEU A 13 2.79 6.89 28.74
N ILE A 14 3.44 6.01 27.99
CA ILE A 14 4.42 5.08 28.53
C ILE A 14 5.71 5.87 28.83
N PRO A 15 6.15 5.98 30.10
CA PRO A 15 7.22 6.91 30.49
C PRO A 15 8.64 6.36 30.23
N PHE A 16 8.74 5.18 29.62
CA PHE A 16 10.00 4.49 29.34
C PHE A 16 10.22 4.32 27.83
N THR A 17 11.49 4.32 27.42
CA THR A 17 11.91 4.32 26.02
C THR A 17 12.78 3.12 25.64
N ASP A 18 13.04 2.21 26.58
CA ASP A 18 13.79 0.98 26.32
C ASP A 18 13.01 0.04 25.39
N ARG A 19 13.73 -0.79 24.62
CA ARG A 19 13.10 -1.74 23.70
C ARG A 19 12.36 -2.87 24.43
N GLU A 20 12.72 -3.16 25.68
CA GLU A 20 12.09 -4.22 26.47
C GLU A 20 10.62 -3.90 26.77
N SER A 21 10.29 -2.60 26.90
CA SER A 21 8.91 -2.12 27.06
C SER A 21 7.96 -2.57 25.95
N VAL A 22 8.44 -2.72 24.71
CA VAL A 22 7.63 -3.21 23.58
C VAL A 22 7.21 -4.66 23.82
N ALA A 23 8.13 -5.50 24.30
CA ALA A 23 7.83 -6.90 24.61
C ALA A 23 6.83 -7.03 25.76
N VAL A 24 6.96 -6.17 26.79
CA VAL A 24 6.01 -6.13 27.90
C VAL A 24 4.62 -5.76 27.41
N LEU A 25 4.48 -4.67 26.65
CA LEU A 25 3.19 -4.22 26.09
C LEU A 25 2.56 -5.27 25.18
N ALA A 26 3.35 -5.86 24.28
CA ALA A 26 2.93 -6.92 23.39
C ALA A 26 2.39 -8.16 24.15
N GLY A 27 2.85 -8.39 25.38
CA GLY A 27 2.40 -9.47 26.25
C GLY A 27 1.15 -9.17 27.10
N MET A 28 0.59 -7.96 27.07
CA MET A 28 -0.52 -7.51 27.93
C MET A 28 -1.91 -7.74 27.33
N ASP A 29 -2.16 -8.90 26.71
CA ASP A 29 -3.42 -9.28 26.05
C ASP A 29 -4.65 -9.28 26.97
N LYS A 30 -4.45 -9.35 28.30
CA LYS A 30 -5.53 -9.17 29.28
C LYS A 30 -6.06 -7.73 29.35
N TYR A 31 -5.26 -6.74 28.95
CA TYR A 31 -5.54 -5.32 29.13
C TYR A 31 -5.59 -4.53 27.82
N LEU A 32 -4.97 -5.06 26.75
CA LEU A 32 -4.89 -4.44 25.44
C LEU A 32 -5.63 -5.30 24.41
N ASP A 33 -6.66 -4.73 23.81
CA ASP A 33 -7.45 -5.39 22.76
C ASP A 33 -6.77 -5.33 21.38
N LEU A 34 -5.88 -4.35 21.17
CA LEU A 34 -5.26 -4.05 19.87
C LEU A 34 -3.92 -3.33 20.05
N ILE A 35 -2.93 -3.66 19.22
CA ILE A 35 -1.70 -2.87 19.05
C ILE A 35 -1.58 -2.41 17.60
N ILE A 36 -1.17 -1.15 17.40
CA ILE A 36 -0.93 -0.54 16.09
C ILE A 36 0.50 0.00 16.05
N PRO A 37 1.49 -0.78 15.57
CA PRO A 37 2.86 -0.30 15.44
C PRO A 37 2.96 0.70 14.29
N ARG A 38 3.60 1.85 14.55
CA ARG A 38 3.96 2.85 13.53
C ARG A 38 5.46 3.11 13.59
N GLY A 39 6.15 2.87 12.49
CA GLY A 39 7.60 3.03 12.40
C GLY A 39 8.19 2.16 11.29
N GLY A 40 9.51 1.94 11.33
CA GLY A 40 10.18 1.10 10.33
C GLY A 40 9.86 -0.39 10.48
N LYS A 41 10.08 -1.15 9.41
CA LYS A 41 9.83 -2.59 9.28
C LYS A 41 10.25 -3.42 10.50
N GLY A 42 11.48 -3.22 11.00
CA GLY A 42 11.98 -3.98 12.14
C GLY A 42 11.19 -3.79 13.45
N LEU A 43 10.61 -2.61 13.69
CA LEU A 43 9.71 -2.40 14.84
C LEU A 43 8.41 -3.19 14.64
N ILE A 44 7.85 -3.14 13.45
CA ILE A 44 6.60 -3.81 13.10
C ILE A 44 6.77 -5.33 13.24
N GLU A 45 7.83 -5.90 12.68
CA GLU A 45 8.19 -7.32 12.82
C GLU A 45 8.36 -7.73 14.30
N THR A 46 9.02 -6.89 15.09
CA THR A 46 9.19 -7.13 16.53
C THR A 46 7.83 -7.18 17.23
N VAL A 47 6.95 -6.21 16.98
CA VAL A 47 5.62 -6.19 17.60
C VAL A 47 4.80 -7.40 17.16
N VAL A 48 4.79 -7.74 15.87
CA VAL A 48 4.02 -8.89 15.37
C VAL A 48 4.49 -10.20 15.97
N SER A 49 5.81 -10.40 16.10
CA SER A 49 6.35 -11.65 16.65
C SER A 49 6.06 -11.82 18.15
N LEU A 50 5.85 -10.73 18.89
CA LEU A 50 5.68 -10.75 20.34
C LEU A 50 4.22 -10.55 20.80
N ALA A 51 3.39 -9.94 19.97
CA ALA A 51 2.03 -9.55 20.34
C ALA A 51 1.14 -10.77 20.60
N ARG A 52 0.44 -10.74 21.74
CA ARG A 52 -0.55 -11.74 22.13
C ARG A 52 -2.00 -11.36 21.79
N MET A 53 -2.21 -10.10 21.45
CA MET A 53 -3.47 -9.53 20.95
C MET A 53 -3.38 -9.28 19.44
N PRO A 54 -4.51 -9.02 18.74
CA PRO A 54 -4.49 -8.59 17.35
C PRO A 54 -3.58 -7.39 17.10
N VAL A 55 -2.90 -7.40 15.95
CA VAL A 55 -2.05 -6.31 15.47
C VAL A 55 -2.60 -5.85 14.13
N ILE A 56 -2.80 -4.54 13.96
CA ILE A 56 -3.13 -3.95 12.65
C ILE A 56 -1.92 -3.13 12.17
N LYS A 57 -1.51 -3.37 10.93
CA LYS A 57 -0.24 -2.86 10.37
C LYS A 57 -0.21 -2.94 8.84
N HIS A 58 0.86 -2.39 8.28
CA HIS A 58 1.42 -2.80 7.00
C HIS A 58 2.92 -3.05 7.20
N TYR A 59 3.54 -3.94 6.44
CA TYR A 59 4.99 -4.17 6.54
C TYR A 59 5.77 -3.19 5.67
N ASP A 60 5.44 -3.19 4.38
CA ASP A 60 6.10 -2.42 3.34
C ASP A 60 5.03 -1.80 2.42
N GLY A 61 5.45 -0.88 1.56
CA GLY A 61 4.67 -0.13 0.60
C GLY A 61 5.09 -0.33 -0.87
N ILE A 62 5.27 -1.57 -1.31
CA ILE A 62 5.67 -1.90 -2.69
C ILE A 62 4.44 -1.80 -3.60
N CYS A 63 4.20 -0.59 -4.08
CA CYS A 63 3.04 -0.24 -4.91
C CYS A 63 3.40 -0.31 -6.40
N HIS A 64 2.46 -0.81 -7.21
CA HIS A 64 2.61 -0.93 -8.66
C HIS A 64 1.69 -0.01 -9.45
N LEU A 65 2.14 0.36 -10.64
CA LEU A 65 1.30 0.90 -11.70
C LEU A 65 1.53 0.06 -12.96
N PHE A 66 0.45 -0.46 -13.53
CA PHE A 66 0.44 -1.17 -14.80
C PHE A 66 -0.12 -0.27 -15.90
N ALA A 67 0.73 0.09 -16.86
CA ALA A 67 0.32 0.74 -18.10
C ALA A 67 -0.07 -0.33 -19.13
N ASP A 68 -1.37 -0.52 -19.33
CA ASP A 68 -1.95 -1.49 -20.24
C ASP A 68 -1.79 -1.08 -21.71
N LYS A 69 -1.98 -2.01 -22.66
CA LYS A 69 -1.91 -1.74 -24.10
C LYS A 69 -2.90 -0.68 -24.60
N ALA A 70 -4.04 -0.50 -23.91
CA ALA A 70 -5.03 0.53 -24.24
C ALA A 70 -4.88 1.80 -23.40
N ALA A 71 -3.75 2.00 -22.73
CA ALA A 71 -3.50 3.20 -21.92
C ALA A 71 -3.42 4.47 -22.77
N ASP A 72 -4.00 5.56 -22.26
CA ASP A 72 -3.57 6.90 -22.69
C ASP A 72 -2.14 7.14 -22.20
N LEU A 73 -1.20 7.25 -23.13
CA LEU A 73 0.23 7.35 -22.80
C LEU A 73 0.61 8.63 -22.05
N GLN A 74 -0.16 9.71 -22.22
CA GLN A 74 0.09 10.95 -21.46
C GLN A 74 -0.39 10.78 -20.02
N MET A 75 -1.61 10.30 -19.83
CA MET A 75 -2.18 10.00 -18.52
C MET A 75 -1.30 9.01 -17.75
N ALA A 76 -0.86 7.93 -18.39
CA ALA A 76 0.02 6.94 -17.76
C ALA A 76 1.34 7.57 -17.29
N ALA A 77 1.94 8.47 -18.07
CA ALA A 77 3.16 9.17 -17.69
C ALA A 77 2.93 10.13 -16.50
N ASP A 78 1.84 10.91 -16.56
CA ASP A 78 1.50 11.88 -15.51
C ASP A 78 1.17 11.18 -14.19
N LEU A 79 0.41 10.08 -14.24
CA LEU A 79 0.10 9.24 -13.08
C LEU A 79 1.34 8.56 -12.52
N THR A 80 2.24 8.05 -13.37
CA THR A 80 3.52 7.46 -12.93
C THR A 80 4.36 8.49 -12.17
N VAL A 81 4.51 9.69 -12.74
CA VAL A 81 5.30 10.77 -12.12
C VAL A 81 4.65 11.24 -10.82
N ASN A 82 3.33 11.46 -10.79
CA ASN A 82 2.63 11.88 -9.58
C ASN A 82 2.80 10.84 -8.46
N SER A 83 2.58 9.57 -8.79
CA SER A 83 2.63 8.46 -7.84
C SER A 83 4.03 8.26 -7.23
N LYS A 84 5.09 8.48 -8.00
CA LYS A 84 6.48 8.37 -7.50
C LYS A 84 6.97 9.64 -6.79
N THR A 85 6.67 10.83 -7.33
CA THR A 85 7.43 12.05 -7.01
C THR A 85 6.72 13.02 -6.08
N GLN A 86 5.40 12.90 -5.89
CA GLN A 86 4.66 13.82 -5.02
C GLN A 86 5.15 13.74 -3.56
N LYS A 87 5.40 12.52 -3.07
CA LYS A 87 5.97 12.26 -1.74
C LYS A 87 6.67 10.90 -1.75
N PRO A 88 7.96 10.80 -2.10
CA PRO A 88 8.63 9.51 -2.26
C PRO A 88 8.79 8.70 -0.97
N GLY A 89 8.89 9.38 0.18
CA GLY A 89 9.13 8.75 1.48
C GLY A 89 7.86 8.28 2.22
N VAL A 90 6.81 7.90 1.51
CA VAL A 90 5.59 7.29 2.11
C VAL A 90 5.23 5.98 1.43
N CYS A 91 4.53 5.11 2.16
CA CYS A 91 4.26 3.73 1.78
C CYS A 91 3.28 3.52 0.61
N ASN A 92 2.66 4.57 0.09
CA ASN A 92 1.84 4.52 -1.12
C ASN A 92 2.51 5.23 -2.30
N ALA A 93 3.81 5.56 -2.21
CA ALA A 93 4.59 5.98 -3.35
C ALA A 93 4.76 4.81 -4.32
N LEU A 94 4.74 5.09 -5.62
CA LEU A 94 4.97 4.08 -6.65
C LEU A 94 6.40 3.55 -6.57
N GLU A 95 6.59 2.23 -6.55
CA GLU A 95 7.91 1.60 -6.53
C GLU A 95 8.21 0.80 -7.81
N VAL A 96 7.17 0.24 -8.44
CA VAL A 96 7.32 -0.59 -9.64
C VAL A 96 6.37 -0.13 -10.75
N LEU A 97 6.92 0.13 -11.94
CA LEU A 97 6.16 0.39 -13.16
C LEU A 97 6.15 -0.86 -14.05
N LEU A 98 4.97 -1.40 -14.30
CA LEU A 98 4.74 -2.46 -15.28
C LEU A 98 4.22 -1.85 -16.57
N VAL A 99 4.76 -2.26 -17.71
CA VAL A 99 4.37 -1.73 -19.02
C VAL A 99 4.04 -2.88 -19.95
N HIS A 100 2.86 -2.84 -20.55
CA HIS A 100 2.48 -3.82 -21.57
C HIS A 100 3.42 -3.69 -22.78
N ARG A 101 3.94 -4.81 -23.27
CA ARG A 101 4.93 -4.86 -24.36
C ARG A 101 4.54 -4.06 -25.61
N ASP A 102 3.26 -4.09 -25.98
CA ASP A 102 2.74 -3.49 -27.21
C ASP A 102 2.86 -1.96 -27.23
N ILE A 103 2.94 -1.31 -26.06
CA ILE A 103 3.14 0.14 -25.94
C ILE A 103 4.54 0.51 -25.46
N ALA A 104 5.37 -0.46 -25.09
CA ALA A 104 6.60 -0.19 -24.34
C ALA A 104 7.60 0.68 -25.11
N SER A 105 7.75 0.47 -26.43
CA SER A 105 8.68 1.23 -27.27
C SER A 105 8.30 2.71 -27.41
N GLU A 106 7.00 3.03 -27.37
CA GLU A 106 6.50 4.41 -27.45
C GLU A 106 6.41 5.05 -26.06
N PHE A 107 5.91 4.29 -25.07
CA PHE A 107 5.62 4.80 -23.73
C PHE A 107 6.87 5.00 -22.87
N LEU A 108 7.81 4.04 -22.85
CA LEU A 108 8.96 4.07 -21.95
C LEU A 108 9.85 5.31 -22.16
N PRO A 109 10.19 5.73 -23.40
CA PRO A 109 10.94 6.97 -23.61
C PRO A 109 10.25 8.20 -23.03
N LYS A 110 8.92 8.28 -23.17
CA LYS A 110 8.11 9.38 -22.66
C LYS A 110 8.07 9.41 -21.13
N ALA A 111 7.77 8.27 -20.51
CA ALA A 111 7.77 8.13 -19.05
C ALA A 111 9.16 8.40 -18.47
N ALA A 112 10.23 7.88 -19.09
CA ALA A 112 11.60 8.05 -18.64
C ALA A 112 12.04 9.52 -18.68
N ALA A 113 11.72 10.25 -19.76
CA ALA A 113 12.00 11.68 -19.85
C ALA A 113 11.32 12.47 -18.71
N ALA A 114 10.05 12.17 -18.43
CA ALA A 114 9.30 12.84 -17.37
C ALA A 114 9.83 12.52 -15.96
N LEU A 115 10.16 11.25 -15.69
CA LEU A 115 10.74 10.79 -14.43
C LEU A 115 12.14 11.37 -14.19
N ARG A 116 13.00 11.37 -15.21
CA ARG A 116 14.36 11.96 -15.13
C ARG A 116 14.31 13.46 -14.94
N GLY A 117 13.33 14.16 -15.53
CA GLY A 117 13.07 15.57 -15.24
C GLY A 117 12.75 15.86 -13.76
N LYS A 118 12.44 14.82 -12.97
CA LYS A 118 12.25 14.87 -11.51
C LYS A 118 13.38 14.19 -10.73
N ASN A 119 14.51 13.90 -11.38
CA ASN A 119 15.67 13.21 -10.83
C ASN A 119 15.39 11.78 -10.33
N VAL A 120 14.42 11.08 -10.92
CA VAL A 120 14.15 9.68 -10.59
C VAL A 120 15.16 8.77 -11.29
N GLU A 121 15.81 7.90 -10.52
CA GLU A 121 16.61 6.79 -11.01
C GLU A 121 15.69 5.67 -11.51
N ILE A 122 15.92 5.22 -12.74
CA ILE A 122 15.14 4.15 -13.37
C ILE A 122 15.98 2.89 -13.39
N ARG A 123 15.46 1.80 -12.83
CA ARG A 123 16.05 0.45 -12.88
C ARG A 123 15.17 -0.44 -13.75
N GLY A 124 15.71 -0.99 -14.84
CA GLY A 124 14.95 -1.75 -15.83
C GLY A 124 15.45 -3.17 -16.03
N CYS A 125 14.55 -4.10 -16.34
CA CYS A 125 14.93 -5.43 -16.83
C CYS A 125 15.60 -5.34 -18.22
N GLU A 126 16.14 -6.46 -18.72
CA GLU A 126 16.87 -6.50 -20.01
C GLU A 126 16.08 -5.89 -21.17
N ASN A 127 14.78 -6.19 -21.26
CA ASN A 127 13.91 -5.64 -22.31
C ASN A 127 13.71 -4.13 -22.18
N VAL A 128 13.69 -3.59 -20.95
CA VAL A 128 13.65 -2.14 -20.71
C VAL A 128 14.96 -1.50 -21.16
N LEU A 129 16.11 -2.12 -20.88
CA LEU A 129 17.43 -1.61 -21.27
C LEU A 129 17.61 -1.55 -22.79
N GLN A 130 16.95 -2.41 -23.56
CA GLN A 130 16.95 -2.31 -25.03
C GLN A 130 16.28 -1.03 -25.54
N ILE A 131 15.31 -0.49 -24.79
CA ILE A 131 14.57 0.74 -25.14
C ILE A 131 15.20 1.97 -24.46
N LEU A 132 15.67 1.81 -23.22
CA LEU A 132 16.26 2.83 -22.37
C LEU A 132 17.69 2.41 -21.98
N PRO A 133 18.68 2.52 -22.88
CA PRO A 133 20.05 2.03 -22.64
C PRO A 133 20.79 2.77 -21.52
N ASP A 134 20.27 3.91 -21.08
CA ASP A 134 20.79 4.74 -20.00
C ASP A 134 20.11 4.48 -18.64
N ALA A 135 19.12 3.58 -18.56
CA ALA A 135 18.59 3.09 -17.29
C ALA A 135 19.60 2.15 -16.61
N LYS A 136 19.51 2.01 -15.28
CA LYS A 136 20.31 1.02 -14.56
C LYS A 136 19.70 -0.37 -14.72
N PRO A 137 20.50 -1.45 -14.73
CA PRO A 137 19.96 -2.80 -14.71
C PRO A 137 19.24 -3.06 -13.37
N ALA A 138 18.01 -3.55 -13.45
CA ALA A 138 17.28 -4.09 -12.30
C ALA A 138 17.73 -5.52 -12.01
N THR A 139 17.77 -5.86 -10.73
CA THR A 139 17.89 -7.22 -10.22
C THR A 139 16.51 -7.74 -9.79
N GLY A 140 16.38 -9.05 -9.53
CA GLY A 140 15.12 -9.59 -9.00
C GLY A 140 14.68 -8.89 -7.71
N ALA A 141 15.62 -8.59 -6.82
CA ALA A 141 15.35 -7.93 -5.55
C ALA A 141 14.79 -6.51 -5.69
N ASP A 142 15.03 -5.81 -6.81
CA ASP A 142 14.49 -4.46 -7.03
C ASP A 142 12.95 -4.48 -7.13
N PHE A 143 12.35 -5.60 -7.56
CA PHE A 143 10.89 -5.74 -7.62
C PHE A 143 10.26 -6.05 -6.26
N ASP A 144 11.06 -6.50 -5.29
CA ASP A 144 10.66 -6.78 -3.90
C ASP A 144 11.11 -5.69 -2.92
N THR A 145 11.55 -4.53 -3.42
CA THR A 145 12.14 -3.45 -2.60
C THR A 145 11.23 -2.23 -2.56
N GLU A 146 10.88 -1.78 -1.35
CA GLU A 146 10.34 -0.45 -1.11
C GLU A 146 11.52 0.53 -1.00
N PHE A 147 11.70 1.39 -2.00
CA PHE A 147 12.86 2.30 -2.06
C PHE A 147 12.68 3.51 -1.14
N LEU A 148 11.46 4.04 -1.00
CA LEU A 148 11.15 5.30 -0.28
C LEU A 148 11.98 6.51 -0.77
N GLU A 149 12.48 6.43 -1.99
CA GLU A 149 13.37 7.39 -2.63
C GLU A 149 12.92 7.68 -4.07
N LEU A 150 13.61 8.59 -4.75
CA LEU A 150 13.44 8.83 -6.18
C LEU A 150 14.09 7.72 -7.01
N ILE A 151 13.67 6.48 -6.77
CA ILE A 151 14.07 5.26 -7.48
C ILE A 151 12.79 4.53 -7.89
N ILE A 152 12.75 3.97 -9.10
CA ILE A 152 11.65 3.13 -9.58
C ILE A 152 12.18 1.94 -10.38
N ALA A 153 11.64 0.76 -10.11
CA ALA A 153 11.88 -0.45 -10.92
C ALA A 153 10.88 -0.50 -12.08
N VAL A 154 11.31 -0.96 -13.25
CA VAL A 154 10.50 -1.02 -14.47
C VAL A 154 10.61 -2.39 -15.09
N LYS A 155 9.46 -2.98 -15.41
CA LYS A 155 9.36 -4.28 -16.09
C LYS A 155 8.37 -4.19 -17.25
N ILE A 156 8.74 -4.78 -18.38
CA ILE A 156 7.82 -5.02 -19.48
C ILE A 156 7.16 -6.38 -19.24
N VAL A 157 5.83 -6.42 -19.39
CA VAL A 157 5.00 -7.62 -19.25
C VAL A 157 4.23 -7.88 -20.54
N ASP A 158 3.92 -9.15 -20.80
CA ASP A 158 3.26 -9.60 -22.03
C ASP A 158 1.73 -9.47 -21.99
N SER A 159 1.13 -9.45 -20.80
CA SER A 159 -0.34 -9.41 -20.65
C SER A 159 -0.81 -8.85 -19.30
N LEU A 160 -2.13 -8.66 -19.18
CA LEU A 160 -2.80 -8.33 -17.93
C LEU A 160 -2.57 -9.41 -16.86
N GLU A 161 -2.66 -10.68 -17.25
CA GLU A 161 -2.48 -11.81 -16.33
C GLU A 161 -1.07 -11.84 -15.74
N GLU A 162 -0.04 -11.55 -16.54
CA GLU A 162 1.33 -11.42 -16.03
C GLU A 162 1.45 -10.21 -15.09
N ALA A 163 0.84 -9.07 -15.41
CA ALA A 163 0.85 -7.90 -14.54
C ALA A 163 0.22 -8.22 -13.17
N VAL A 164 -0.96 -8.85 -13.16
CA VAL A 164 -1.65 -9.27 -11.94
C VAL A 164 -0.83 -10.28 -11.15
N ALA A 165 -0.25 -11.27 -11.83
CA ALA A 165 0.60 -12.28 -11.17
C ALA A 165 1.81 -11.62 -10.50
N HIS A 166 2.49 -10.71 -11.21
CA HIS A 166 3.64 -9.98 -10.67
C HIS A 166 3.26 -9.14 -9.46
N ILE A 167 2.15 -8.40 -9.51
CA ILE A 167 1.67 -7.58 -8.39
C ILE A 167 1.34 -8.45 -7.18
N ASN A 168 0.62 -9.55 -7.37
CA ASN A 168 0.24 -10.44 -6.27
C ASN A 168 1.43 -11.23 -5.69
N GLU A 169 2.53 -11.39 -6.45
CA GLU A 169 3.75 -12.07 -6.00
C GLU A 169 4.74 -11.12 -5.32
N HIS A 170 4.97 -9.94 -5.88
CA HIS A 170 6.03 -9.02 -5.46
C HIS A 170 5.51 -7.78 -4.69
N GLY A 171 4.23 -7.44 -4.85
CA GLY A 171 3.62 -6.30 -4.16
C GLY A 171 3.43 -6.55 -2.67
N SER A 172 3.35 -5.46 -1.91
CA SER A 172 3.06 -5.54 -0.47
C SER A 172 1.56 -5.58 -0.14
N HIS A 173 0.72 -5.78 -1.17
CA HIS A 173 -0.73 -5.72 -1.11
C HIS A 173 -1.28 -4.38 -0.58
N HIS A 174 -0.55 -3.29 -0.81
CA HIS A 174 -0.90 -1.95 -0.33
C HIS A 174 -1.79 -1.20 -1.31
N THR A 175 -1.21 -0.72 -2.42
CA THR A 175 -1.94 0.05 -3.42
C THR A 175 -1.39 -0.22 -4.81
N ASP A 176 -2.27 -0.61 -5.72
CA ASP A 176 -1.86 -0.95 -7.09
C ASP A 176 -2.85 -0.39 -8.11
N VAL A 177 -2.32 0.03 -9.25
CA VAL A 177 -3.05 0.83 -10.24
C VAL A 177 -2.96 0.18 -11.62
N ILE A 178 -4.06 0.19 -12.36
CA ILE A 178 -4.05 0.01 -13.81
C ILE A 178 -4.35 1.34 -14.51
N VAL A 179 -3.63 1.61 -15.60
CA VAL A 179 -3.95 2.68 -16.54
C VAL A 179 -4.39 2.06 -17.86
N THR A 180 -5.66 2.22 -18.22
CA THR A 180 -6.24 1.67 -19.45
C THR A 180 -7.51 2.43 -19.84
N ALA A 181 -7.79 2.54 -21.15
CA ALA A 181 -9.09 2.98 -21.66
C ALA A 181 -10.07 1.81 -21.88
N ASP A 182 -9.62 0.55 -21.74
CA ASP A 182 -10.47 -0.63 -21.86
C ASP A 182 -11.13 -0.96 -20.51
N GLU A 183 -12.44 -0.71 -20.43
CA GLU A 183 -13.24 -0.95 -19.22
C GLU A 183 -13.24 -2.43 -18.79
N ALA A 184 -13.26 -3.38 -19.73
CA ALA A 184 -13.27 -4.80 -19.38
C ALA A 184 -11.93 -5.24 -18.77
N THR A 185 -10.83 -4.69 -19.29
CA THR A 185 -9.48 -4.89 -18.74
C THR A 185 -9.36 -4.26 -17.34
N ALA A 186 -9.90 -3.05 -17.15
CA ALA A 186 -9.93 -2.38 -15.85
C ALA A 186 -10.67 -3.21 -14.78
N GLU A 187 -11.89 -3.66 -15.07
CA GLU A 187 -12.68 -4.47 -14.14
C GLU A 187 -12.02 -5.82 -13.81
N SER A 188 -11.35 -6.42 -14.81
CA SER A 188 -10.59 -7.65 -14.61
C SER A 188 -9.40 -7.44 -13.66
N PHE A 189 -8.67 -6.33 -13.80
CA PHE A 189 -7.59 -5.95 -12.90
C PHE A 189 -8.10 -5.68 -11.47
N LEU A 190 -9.15 -4.84 -11.34
CA LEU A 190 -9.75 -4.48 -10.06
C LEU A 190 -10.26 -5.71 -9.29
N SER A 191 -10.69 -6.76 -10.01
CA SER A 191 -11.18 -8.00 -9.42
C SER A 191 -10.06 -9.00 -9.05
N ALA A 192 -8.91 -8.95 -9.74
CA ALA A 192 -7.88 -9.98 -9.65
C ALA A 192 -6.65 -9.57 -8.81
N VAL A 193 -6.41 -8.27 -8.63
CA VAL A 193 -5.35 -7.76 -7.75
C VAL A 193 -5.83 -7.78 -6.30
N ASP A 194 -5.09 -8.46 -5.44
CA ASP A 194 -5.44 -8.64 -4.02
C ASP A 194 -4.70 -7.63 -3.14
N SER A 195 -4.97 -6.34 -3.34
CA SER A 195 -4.39 -5.25 -2.56
C SER A 195 -5.43 -4.53 -1.72
N ALA A 196 -4.98 -3.79 -0.71
CA ALA A 196 -5.86 -3.02 0.16
C ALA A 196 -6.59 -1.90 -0.61
N CYS A 197 -5.92 -1.30 -1.58
CA CYS A 197 -6.49 -0.36 -2.53
C CYS A 197 -6.12 -0.77 -3.95
N VAL A 198 -7.10 -0.87 -4.84
CA VAL A 198 -6.87 -1.15 -6.27
C VAL A 198 -7.55 -0.06 -7.08
N PHE A 199 -6.81 0.63 -7.94
CA PHE A 199 -7.32 1.79 -8.67
C PHE A 199 -7.23 1.64 -10.18
N HIS A 200 -8.13 2.34 -10.87
CA HIS A 200 -8.14 2.50 -12.31
C HIS A 200 -7.93 3.98 -12.66
N ASN A 201 -6.95 4.28 -13.51
CA ASN A 201 -6.66 5.63 -14.01
C ASN A 201 -6.49 6.70 -12.90
N CYS A 202 -5.92 6.31 -11.76
CA CYS A 202 -5.78 7.15 -10.58
C CYS A 202 -4.45 6.89 -9.87
N SER A 203 -3.84 7.92 -9.28
CA SER A 203 -2.54 7.76 -8.61
C SER A 203 -2.66 6.87 -7.36
N THR A 204 -1.62 6.09 -7.07
CA THR A 204 -1.49 5.35 -5.79
C THR A 204 -1.58 6.28 -4.57
N ARG A 205 -1.23 7.57 -4.74
CA ARG A 205 -1.19 8.56 -3.66
C ARG A 205 -2.55 8.88 -3.05
N PHE A 206 -3.64 8.52 -3.72
CA PHE A 206 -4.99 8.65 -3.19
C PHE A 206 -5.35 7.59 -2.14
N ALA A 207 -4.52 6.56 -1.92
CA ALA A 207 -4.69 5.62 -0.81
C ALA A 207 -4.31 6.29 0.53
N ASP A 208 -5.21 7.15 1.01
CA ASP A 208 -5.07 7.97 2.21
C ASP A 208 -6.47 8.26 2.78
N GLY A 209 -6.63 8.18 4.10
CA GLY A 209 -7.92 8.36 4.76
C GLY A 209 -8.53 9.76 4.59
N GLY A 210 -7.71 10.79 4.44
CA GLY A 210 -8.17 12.14 4.11
C GLY A 210 -8.80 12.20 2.72
N GLU A 211 -8.11 11.63 1.73
CA GLU A 211 -8.58 11.53 0.35
C GLU A 211 -9.84 10.64 0.22
N PHE A 212 -9.95 9.59 1.04
CA PHE A 212 -11.13 8.73 1.11
C PHE A 212 -12.30 9.35 1.89
N GLY A 213 -12.13 10.56 2.44
CA GLY A 213 -13.18 11.29 3.15
C GLY A 213 -13.42 10.81 4.58
N PHE A 214 -12.46 10.10 5.19
CA PHE A 214 -12.54 9.65 6.58
C PHE A 214 -12.17 10.79 7.56
N GLY A 215 -11.61 11.88 7.04
CA GLY A 215 -11.19 13.07 7.78
C GLY A 215 -9.84 12.89 8.48
N ALA A 216 -9.64 11.76 9.14
CA ALA A 216 -8.36 11.37 9.72
C ALA A 216 -8.17 9.84 9.62
N GLU A 217 -6.91 9.42 9.62
CA GLU A 217 -6.53 8.02 9.72
C GLU A 217 -5.51 7.80 10.84
N ILE A 218 -5.50 6.59 11.39
CA ILE A 218 -4.42 6.12 12.27
C ILE A 218 -3.29 5.49 11.49
N GLY A 219 -3.55 5.01 10.27
CA GLY A 219 -2.61 4.37 9.37
C GLY A 219 -3.33 3.51 8.34
N ILE A 220 -2.55 2.72 7.60
CA ILE A 220 -3.05 1.83 6.57
C ILE A 220 -2.79 0.39 6.99
N SER A 221 -3.78 -0.48 6.78
CA SER A 221 -3.66 -1.91 6.99
C SER A 221 -3.57 -2.65 5.65
N THR A 222 -2.61 -3.57 5.52
CA THR A 222 -2.57 -4.51 4.39
C THR A 222 -3.09 -5.90 4.74
N ASP A 223 -3.43 -6.13 6.01
CA ASP A 223 -4.03 -7.39 6.45
C ASP A 223 -5.45 -7.56 5.90
N LYS A 224 -5.87 -8.82 5.72
CA LYS A 224 -7.20 -9.14 5.15
C LYS A 224 -8.35 -9.09 6.15
N LEU A 225 -8.04 -9.14 7.45
CA LEU A 225 -9.03 -9.27 8.52
C LEU A 225 -9.19 -7.97 9.29
N HIS A 226 -10.39 -7.75 9.84
CA HIS A 226 -10.81 -6.59 10.62
C HIS A 226 -10.85 -5.27 9.84
N ALA A 227 -9.69 -4.74 9.44
CA ALA A 227 -9.58 -3.48 8.68
C ALA A 227 -8.52 -3.64 7.60
N ARG A 228 -8.82 -3.14 6.38
CA ARG A 228 -7.94 -3.19 5.21
C ARG A 228 -8.03 -1.87 4.46
N GLY A 229 -6.88 -1.27 4.13
CA GLY A 229 -6.77 0.09 3.61
C GLY A 229 -6.61 1.13 4.71
N PRO A 230 -6.83 2.42 4.41
CA PRO A 230 -6.85 3.50 5.40
C PRO A 230 -7.80 3.19 6.56
N MET A 231 -7.36 3.47 7.79
CA MET A 231 -8.11 3.16 9.02
C MET A 231 -8.56 4.43 9.72
N GLY A 232 -9.86 4.72 9.64
CA GLY A 232 -10.49 5.82 10.36
C GLY A 232 -11.04 5.39 11.73
N LEU A 233 -11.99 6.17 12.25
CA LEU A 233 -12.62 5.89 13.54
C LEU A 233 -13.40 4.58 13.57
N ARG A 234 -14.03 4.19 12.45
CA ARG A 234 -14.87 2.99 12.36
C ARG A 234 -14.04 1.72 12.54
N GLU A 235 -12.82 1.72 12.02
CA GLU A 235 -11.88 0.59 12.06
C GLU A 235 -11.31 0.38 13.47
N LEU A 236 -11.57 1.29 14.42
CA LEU A 236 -11.25 1.12 15.86
C LEU A 236 -12.43 0.61 16.69
N THR A 237 -13.52 0.21 16.04
CA THR A 237 -14.71 -0.30 16.71
C THR A 237 -14.90 -1.79 16.46
N SER A 238 -15.69 -2.42 17.33
CA SER A 238 -16.22 -3.75 17.13
C SER A 238 -17.73 -3.72 17.31
N TYR A 239 -18.39 -4.84 17.07
CA TYR A 239 -19.84 -4.97 17.17
C TYR A 239 -20.22 -5.99 18.24
N GLN A 240 -21.41 -5.81 18.83
CA GLN A 240 -22.01 -6.77 19.75
C GLN A 240 -23.47 -7.00 19.39
N TYR A 241 -23.94 -8.21 19.58
CA TYR A 241 -25.35 -8.56 19.41
C TYR A 241 -26.13 -8.24 20.68
N ARG A 242 -27.23 -7.50 20.54
CA ARG A 242 -28.12 -7.17 21.66
C ARG A 242 -29.51 -7.72 21.37
N VAL A 243 -29.90 -8.76 22.11
CA VAL A 243 -31.19 -9.44 21.95
C VAL A 243 -32.11 -9.04 23.11
N ARG A 244 -33.36 -8.69 22.78
CA ARG A 244 -34.42 -8.46 23.77
C ARG A 244 -35.43 -9.59 23.67
N GLY A 245 -35.59 -10.31 24.76
CA GLY A 245 -36.54 -11.41 24.88
C GLY A 245 -37.66 -11.11 25.87
N SER A 246 -38.70 -11.94 25.81
CA SER A 246 -39.86 -11.97 26.70
C SER A 246 -40.23 -13.41 27.11
N GLY A 247 -39.28 -14.35 27.04
CA GLY A 247 -39.50 -15.76 27.39
C GLY A 247 -39.26 -16.76 26.25
N GLN A 248 -38.44 -16.40 25.25
CA GLN A 248 -38.10 -17.29 24.14
C GLN A 248 -37.26 -18.46 24.64
N VAL A 249 -37.66 -19.67 24.27
CA VAL A 249 -36.94 -20.92 24.54
C VAL A 249 -36.43 -21.54 23.24
N LYS A 250 -35.26 -22.18 23.28
CA LYS A 250 -34.70 -22.97 22.18
C LYS A 250 -34.93 -24.45 22.50
N GLY A 251 -35.58 -25.18 21.59
CA GLY A 251 -35.75 -26.63 21.65
C GLY A 251 -34.49 -27.38 21.25
#